data_AF-A0A7V6HGN4-F1
#
_entry.id   AF-A0A7V6HGN4-F1
#
_cell.length_a   1.000
_cell.length_b   1.000
_cell.length_c   1.000
_cell.angle_alpha   90.00
_cell.angle_beta   90.00
_cell.angle_gamma   90.00
#
_symmetry.space_group_name_H-M   'P 1'
#
loop_
_entity.id
_entity.type
_entity.pdbx_description
1 polymer ?
#
loop_
_entity_poly.entity_id
_entity_poly.type
_entity_poly.pdbx_seq_one_letter_code
_entity_poly.pdbx_strand_id
1 'polypeptide(L)'
;MARGTADRGVNTAHRTRTTRGTEGGSVRPVHGAFQHSMLRRCFNHDYRDPFFYMITITTHQRRPWFGVCENNACTLSADGLLVRDLWYRIPHDTPQIELSTLCLMPDHLHGIVHVTEHMEKPVGVPLRAFKSQCTSALRKRHGDAALTLWNPGYNDRVVWRRGSLRAYRHYILDNPRRYCLKKAHPDLFRTVTGLQHAALPPDQRWDGYGNLFLLDRPEKLAIRVSRKASAGEVAALREQTLTEAAQGTVIVSPFISPGEREIATAILDAPVGDVILLKPDGFPPLFKPNGRYFDLCVQGRLLILSRSVATVHGGATPLTRETCLALNAASAHIAEADTMEVIGKR
;
A
#
# COMPACT_ATOMS: atom_id res chain seq x y z
N MET A 1 38.47 2.92 10.83
CA MET A 1 38.63 1.71 10.00
C MET A 1 37.27 1.01 9.89
N ALA A 2 36.64 1.14 8.72
CA ALA A 2 35.34 0.56 8.42
C ALA A 2 35.48 -0.95 8.19
N ARG A 3 34.76 -1.77 8.96
CA ARG A 3 34.53 -3.18 8.63
C ARG A 3 33.12 -3.28 8.05
N GLY A 4 33.06 -3.53 6.74
CA GLY A 4 31.83 -3.73 5.99
C GLY A 4 31.07 -4.96 6.48
N THR A 5 29.83 -4.76 6.89
CA THR A 5 28.87 -5.83 7.12
C THR A 5 28.32 -6.27 5.75
N ALA A 6 28.75 -7.45 5.31
CA ALA A 6 28.24 -8.09 4.11
C ALA A 6 26.75 -8.40 4.27
N ASP A 7 25.95 -7.92 3.32
CA ASP A 7 24.51 -8.15 3.17
C ASP A 7 24.23 -9.65 2.91
N ARG A 8 24.14 -10.44 3.97
CA ARG A 8 23.67 -11.82 3.91
C ARG A 8 22.17 -11.79 3.64
N GLY A 9 21.79 -12.28 2.46
CA GLY A 9 20.44 -12.21 1.93
C GLY A 9 19.35 -12.68 2.89
N VAL A 10 18.29 -11.87 2.98
CA VAL A 10 17.05 -12.18 3.68
C VAL A 10 16.47 -13.49 3.12
N ASN A 11 16.49 -14.53 3.97
CA ASN A 11 15.84 -15.83 3.82
C ASN A 11 16.35 -16.72 2.66
N THR A 12 17.52 -17.35 2.83
CA THR A 12 18.02 -18.42 1.93
C THR A 12 17.45 -19.82 2.22
N ALA A 13 16.54 -19.96 3.19
CA ALA A 13 16.04 -21.27 3.66
C ALA A 13 14.87 -21.86 2.86
N HIS A 14 14.83 -21.65 1.55
CA HIS A 14 13.95 -22.43 0.66
C HIS A 14 14.77 -23.13 -0.42
N ARG A 15 15.64 -24.05 0.01
CA ARG A 15 15.88 -25.26 -0.79
C ARG A 15 14.67 -26.16 -0.57
N THR A 16 13.93 -26.39 -1.64
CA THR A 16 12.88 -27.40 -1.76
C THR A 16 13.33 -28.70 -1.13
N ARG A 17 12.75 -29.05 0.03
CA ARG A 17 12.84 -30.40 0.57
C ARG A 17 11.80 -31.23 -0.18
N THR A 18 12.24 -31.95 -1.19
CA THR A 18 11.45 -33.00 -1.84
C THR A 18 11.20 -34.11 -0.83
N THR A 19 10.04 -34.08 -0.18
CA THR A 19 9.50 -35.25 0.53
C THR A 19 8.49 -35.94 -0.36
N ARG A 20 8.85 -37.14 -0.83
CA ARG A 20 7.92 -38.13 -1.40
C ARG A 20 6.84 -38.49 -0.38
N GLY A 21 5.62 -38.68 -0.85
CA GLY A 21 4.50 -39.23 -0.07
C GLY A 21 3.16 -38.65 -0.50
N THR A 22 2.60 -39.20 -1.58
CA THR A 22 1.26 -38.93 -2.08
C THR A 22 0.19 -39.54 -1.17
N GLU A 23 -0.72 -38.72 -0.63
CA GLU A 23 -2.13 -39.10 -0.47
C GLU A 23 -3.01 -37.88 -0.81
N GLY A 24 -3.87 -38.08 -1.81
CA GLY A 24 -4.72 -37.05 -2.39
C GLY A 24 -5.90 -36.70 -1.50
N GLY A 25 -5.77 -35.62 -0.73
CA GLY A 25 -6.92 -34.91 -0.19
C GLY A 25 -7.49 -33.96 -1.25
N SER A 26 -8.71 -34.20 -1.73
CA SER A 26 -9.42 -33.30 -2.63
C SER A 26 -9.49 -31.90 -2.00
N VAL A 27 -8.83 -30.91 -2.60
CA VAL A 27 -8.99 -29.51 -2.21
C VAL A 27 -10.44 -29.12 -2.51
N ARG A 28 -11.28 -29.07 -1.47
CA ARG A 28 -12.64 -28.57 -1.60
C ARG A 28 -12.57 -27.06 -1.88
N PRO A 29 -13.19 -26.56 -2.95
CA PRO A 29 -13.25 -25.13 -3.19
C PRO A 29 -14.03 -24.47 -2.04
N VAL A 30 -13.44 -23.42 -1.45
CA VAL A 30 -14.12 -22.62 -0.43
C VAL A 30 -15.23 -21.83 -1.13
N HIS A 31 -16.47 -22.33 -1.06
CA HIS A 31 -17.65 -21.60 -1.48
C HIS A 31 -18.11 -20.69 -0.34
N GLY A 32 -17.83 -19.39 -0.49
CA GLY A 32 -18.27 -18.34 0.42
C GLY A 32 -17.68 -17.00 -0.01
N ALA A 33 -18.41 -15.90 0.20
CA ALA A 33 -17.91 -14.56 -0.06
C ALA A 33 -16.57 -14.36 0.68
N PHE A 34 -15.50 -14.04 -0.05
CA PHE A 34 -14.19 -13.81 0.52
C PHE A 34 -14.23 -12.53 1.35
N GLN A 35 -14.61 -12.61 2.64
CA GLN A 35 -14.55 -11.46 3.53
C GLN A 35 -13.09 -11.08 3.75
N HIS A 36 -12.70 -9.90 3.23
CA HIS A 36 -11.37 -9.36 3.47
C HIS A 36 -11.19 -9.14 4.97
N SER A 37 -10.24 -9.86 5.58
CA SER A 37 -9.90 -9.71 7.00
C SER A 37 -8.45 -9.33 7.14
N MET A 38 -8.20 -8.20 7.81
CA MET A 38 -6.86 -7.77 8.17
C MET A 38 -6.22 -8.67 9.26
N LEU A 39 -6.97 -9.58 9.89
CA LEU A 39 -6.45 -10.51 10.90
C LEU A 39 -6.11 -11.88 10.31
N ARG A 40 -6.33 -12.08 9.01
CA ARG A 40 -6.10 -13.35 8.34
C ARG A 40 -4.61 -13.67 8.30
N ARG A 41 -4.26 -14.84 8.86
CA ARG A 41 -2.91 -15.40 8.83
C ARG A 41 -2.62 -16.03 7.47
N CYS A 42 -1.34 -16.11 7.10
CA CYS A 42 -0.92 -16.84 5.92
C CYS A 42 -1.24 -18.33 6.09
N PHE A 43 -2.08 -18.88 5.21
CA PHE A 43 -2.68 -20.22 5.34
C PHE A 43 -1.66 -21.36 5.32
N ASN A 44 -0.50 -21.18 4.69
CA ASN A 44 0.57 -22.18 4.56
C ASN A 44 1.90 -21.69 5.17
N HIS A 45 1.85 -21.05 6.34
CA HIS A 45 3.04 -20.55 7.01
C HIS A 45 3.12 -21.01 8.47
N ASP A 46 4.26 -21.58 8.86
CA ASP A 46 4.55 -21.86 10.26
C ASP A 46 5.14 -20.60 10.93
N TYR A 47 4.37 -20.00 11.83
CA TYR A 47 4.74 -18.79 12.55
C TYR A 47 5.80 -19.00 13.65
N ARG A 48 6.38 -20.21 13.72
CA ARG A 48 7.57 -20.53 14.51
C ARG A 48 8.86 -20.36 13.71
N ASP A 49 8.78 -20.32 12.39
CA ASP A 49 9.95 -20.34 11.52
C ASP A 49 10.71 -19.00 11.49
N PRO A 50 12.03 -19.05 11.21
CA PRO A 50 12.89 -17.89 11.17
C PRO A 50 12.58 -16.98 9.97
N PHE A 51 11.77 -15.95 10.24
CA PHE A 51 11.32 -14.97 9.25
C PHE A 51 11.15 -13.59 9.87
N PHE A 52 11.07 -12.59 9.00
CA PHE A 52 10.62 -11.25 9.35
C PHE A 52 9.10 -11.16 9.26
N TYR A 53 8.47 -10.66 10.31
CA TYR A 53 7.04 -10.43 10.41
C TYR A 53 6.79 -8.93 10.63
N MET A 54 6.13 -8.29 9.67
CA MET A 54 5.58 -6.94 9.85
C MET A 54 4.27 -7.07 10.62
N ILE A 55 4.16 -6.39 11.75
CA ILE A 55 3.06 -6.46 12.70
C ILE A 55 2.36 -5.11 12.77
N THR A 56 1.03 -5.12 12.80
CA THR A 56 0.21 -3.94 13.14
C THR A 56 -0.75 -4.29 14.27
N ILE A 57 -0.66 -3.56 15.38
CA ILE A 57 -1.55 -3.74 16.54
C ILE A 57 -2.31 -2.44 16.78
N THR A 58 -3.63 -2.51 16.86
CA THR A 58 -4.50 -1.34 17.04
C THR A 58 -5.08 -1.28 18.44
N THR A 59 -5.20 -0.07 18.98
CA THR A 59 -5.91 0.17 20.24
C THR A 59 -7.40 -0.15 20.10
N HIS A 60 -8.05 -0.43 21.23
CA HIS A 60 -9.49 -0.65 21.27
C HIS A 60 -10.23 0.56 20.72
N GLN A 61 -11.12 0.34 19.73
CA GLN A 61 -11.86 1.39 19.03
C GLN A 61 -10.98 2.52 18.45
N ARG A 62 -9.68 2.26 18.23
CA ARG A 62 -8.72 3.25 17.73
C ARG A 62 -8.60 4.50 18.61
N ARG A 63 -8.71 4.36 19.93
CA ARG A 63 -8.49 5.47 20.88
C ARG A 63 -7.02 5.92 20.87
N PRO A 64 -6.72 7.23 20.77
CA PRO A 64 -5.36 7.74 20.58
C PRO A 64 -4.53 7.79 21.88
N TRP A 65 -4.22 6.63 22.48
CA TRP A 65 -3.49 6.54 23.74
C TRP A 65 -2.01 6.95 23.67
N PHE A 66 -1.36 6.73 22.53
CA PHE A 66 0.11 6.68 22.46
C PHE A 66 0.76 8.01 22.11
N GLY A 67 0.01 9.03 21.70
CA GLY A 67 0.58 10.32 21.31
C GLY A 67 -0.25 11.08 20.29
N VAL A 68 0.38 12.05 19.65
CA VAL A 68 -0.22 12.92 18.63
C VAL A 68 0.71 13.00 17.42
N CYS A 69 0.14 13.02 16.21
CA CYS A 69 0.89 13.24 14.99
C CYS A 69 0.72 14.67 14.46
N GLU A 70 1.81 15.42 14.43
CA GLU A 70 1.92 16.80 13.96
C GLU A 70 3.29 17.01 13.29
N ASN A 71 3.39 17.98 12.38
CA ASN A 71 4.65 18.33 11.69
C ASN A 71 5.39 17.10 11.12
N ASN A 72 4.64 16.17 10.52
CA ASN A 72 5.14 14.92 9.91
C ASN A 72 5.80 13.93 10.89
N ALA A 73 5.66 14.11 12.19
CA ALA A 73 6.20 13.24 13.23
C ALA A 73 5.11 12.77 14.20
N CYS A 74 5.40 11.75 15.00
CA CYS A 74 4.55 11.31 16.11
C CYS A 74 5.25 11.61 17.42
N THR A 75 4.69 12.52 18.22
CA THR A 75 5.16 12.83 19.57
C THR A 75 4.46 11.89 20.53
N LEU A 76 5.22 11.02 21.21
CA LEU A 76 4.66 10.01 22.11
C LEU A 76 4.22 10.62 23.43
N SER A 77 3.07 10.18 23.93
CA SER A 77 2.64 10.40 25.30
C SER A 77 3.48 9.58 26.28
N ALA A 78 3.34 9.83 27.58
CA ALA A 78 3.96 8.98 28.59
C ALA A 78 3.55 7.50 28.47
N ASP A 79 2.30 7.25 28.07
CA ASP A 79 1.79 5.90 27.84
C ASP A 79 2.37 5.29 26.56
N GLY A 80 2.55 6.09 25.51
CA GLY A 80 3.24 5.68 24.30
C GLY A 80 4.71 5.31 24.55
N LEU A 81 5.41 6.09 25.37
CA LEU A 81 6.78 5.78 25.79
C LEU A 81 6.84 4.46 26.59
N LEU A 82 5.90 4.25 27.51
CA LEU A 82 5.81 2.98 28.25
C LEU A 82 5.62 1.78 27.31
N VAL A 83 4.68 1.88 26.36
CA VAL A 83 4.42 0.82 25.38
C VAL A 83 5.64 0.57 24.49
N ARG A 84 6.36 1.62 24.09
CA ARG A 84 7.62 1.51 23.36
C ARG A 84 8.67 0.75 24.16
N ASP A 85 8.84 1.06 25.44
CA ASP A 85 9.85 0.42 26.28
C ASP A 85 9.52 -1.06 26.52
N LEU A 86 8.24 -1.41 26.69
CA LEU A 86 7.78 -2.80 26.72
C LEU A 86 7.99 -3.52 25.39
N TRP A 87 7.87 -2.84 24.25
CA TRP A 87 8.15 -3.45 22.95
C TRP A 87 9.63 -3.85 22.89
N TYR A 88 10.55 -2.98 23.29
CA TYR A 88 11.98 -3.27 23.31
C TYR A 88 12.40 -4.31 24.36
N ARG A 89 11.52 -4.69 25.30
CA ARG A 89 11.74 -5.80 26.22
C ARG A 89 11.50 -7.18 25.60
N ILE A 90 10.78 -7.28 24.47
CA ILE A 90 10.43 -8.59 23.86
C ILE A 90 11.65 -9.53 23.70
N PRO A 91 12.82 -9.10 23.20
CA PRO A 91 14.00 -9.96 23.07
C PRO A 91 14.53 -10.51 24.40
N HIS A 92 14.33 -9.80 25.51
CA HIS A 92 14.72 -10.27 26.84
C HIS A 92 13.84 -11.46 27.27
N ASP A 93 12.53 -11.37 27.03
CA ASP A 93 11.56 -12.41 27.40
C ASP A 93 11.54 -13.57 26.37
N THR A 94 12.03 -13.33 25.15
CA THR A 94 12.08 -14.31 24.07
C THR A 94 13.34 -14.07 23.21
N PRO A 95 14.49 -14.68 23.58
CA PRO A 95 15.79 -14.44 22.92
C PRO A 95 15.85 -14.80 21.43
N GLN A 96 14.95 -15.66 20.95
CA GLN A 96 14.80 -16.00 19.53
C GLN A 96 14.15 -14.88 18.69
N ILE A 97 13.76 -13.77 19.33
CA ILE A 97 13.18 -12.60 18.68
C ILE A 97 14.17 -11.44 18.72
N GLU A 98 14.50 -10.94 17.54
CA GLU A 98 15.12 -9.64 17.34
C GLU A 98 14.08 -8.61 16.86
N LEU A 99 14.33 -7.34 17.14
CA LEU A 99 13.49 -6.24 16.71
C LEU A 99 14.20 -5.39 15.67
N SER A 100 13.48 -5.02 14.61
CA SER A 100 14.06 -4.23 13.53
C SER A 100 13.57 -2.79 13.50
N THR A 101 12.26 -2.55 13.49
CA THR A 101 11.70 -1.20 13.31
C THR A 101 10.40 -1.12 14.07
N LEU A 102 10.14 0.03 14.67
CA LEU A 102 8.93 0.33 15.40
C LEU A 102 8.49 1.76 15.06
N CYS A 103 7.20 1.92 14.75
CA CYS A 103 6.54 3.21 14.63
C CYS A 103 5.26 3.14 15.45
N LEU A 104 5.22 3.87 16.57
CA LEU A 104 3.97 4.12 17.28
C LEU A 104 3.26 5.31 16.62
N MET A 105 1.98 5.10 16.36
CA MET A 105 1.01 6.11 15.94
C MET A 105 0.06 6.36 17.13
N PRO A 106 -0.72 7.44 17.15
CA PRO A 106 -1.61 7.76 18.28
C PRO A 106 -2.46 6.59 18.77
N ASP A 107 -3.02 5.80 17.86
CA ASP A 107 -4.01 4.75 18.13
C ASP A 107 -3.56 3.34 17.71
N HIS A 108 -2.33 3.15 17.24
CA HIS A 108 -1.80 1.84 16.82
C HIS A 108 -0.28 1.85 16.75
N LEU A 109 0.32 0.68 16.57
CA LEU A 109 1.74 0.56 16.27
C LEU A 109 1.98 -0.32 15.05
N HIS A 110 3.08 -0.04 14.37
CA HIS A 110 3.68 -0.88 13.34
C HIS A 110 5.05 -1.34 13.82
N GLY A 111 5.32 -2.64 13.78
CA GLY A 111 6.59 -3.23 14.20
C GLY A 111 7.10 -4.24 13.19
N ILE A 112 8.42 -4.44 13.11
CA ILE A 112 9.03 -5.58 12.44
C ILE A 112 9.74 -6.43 13.48
N VAL A 113 9.27 -7.67 13.59
CA VAL A 113 9.84 -8.72 14.44
C VAL A 113 10.61 -9.70 13.55
N HIS A 114 11.79 -10.10 13.97
CA HIS A 114 12.61 -11.11 13.31
C HIS A 114 12.72 -12.32 14.23
N VAL A 115 12.16 -13.44 13.80
CA VAL A 115 12.42 -14.73 14.44
C VAL A 115 13.73 -15.24 13.86
N THR A 116 14.75 -15.46 14.69
CA THR A 116 16.11 -15.79 14.25
C THR A 116 16.33 -17.29 14.06
N GLU A 117 15.56 -18.10 14.77
CA GLU A 117 15.59 -19.57 14.72
C GLU A 117 14.20 -20.16 14.98
N HIS A 118 13.99 -21.44 14.67
CA HIS A 118 12.70 -22.08 14.87
C HIS A 118 12.32 -22.11 16.36
N MET A 119 11.17 -21.54 16.70
CA MET A 119 10.70 -21.41 18.08
C MET A 119 9.80 -22.57 18.52
N GLU A 120 9.79 -22.91 19.80
CA GLU A 120 8.81 -23.86 20.36
C GLU A 120 7.36 -23.38 20.17
N LYS A 121 7.14 -22.07 20.38
CA LYS A 121 5.83 -21.42 20.31
C LYS A 121 5.82 -20.37 19.20
N PRO A 122 4.70 -20.17 18.49
CA PRO A 122 4.64 -19.21 17.39
C PRO A 122 4.81 -17.78 17.90
N VAL A 123 5.29 -16.88 17.03
CA VAL A 123 5.53 -15.44 17.32
C VAL A 123 4.32 -14.71 17.94
N GLY A 124 3.10 -15.23 17.73
CA GLY A 124 1.90 -14.69 18.34
C GLY A 124 1.85 -14.82 19.87
N VAL A 125 2.56 -15.77 20.47
CA VAL A 125 2.60 -15.94 21.93
C VAL A 125 3.38 -14.80 22.61
N PRO A 126 4.61 -14.47 22.20
CA PRO A 126 5.31 -13.27 22.69
C PRO A 126 4.54 -11.97 22.43
N LEU A 127 3.90 -11.81 21.26
CA LEU A 127 3.09 -10.63 20.97
C LEU A 127 1.86 -10.51 21.87
N ARG A 128 1.23 -11.64 22.23
CA ARG A 128 0.15 -11.67 23.23
C ARG A 128 0.65 -11.27 24.61
N ALA A 129 1.82 -11.77 25.02
CA ALA A 129 2.44 -11.39 26.30
C ALA A 129 2.72 -9.88 26.34
N PHE A 130 3.32 -9.32 25.29
CA PHE A 130 3.53 -7.88 25.13
C PHE A 130 2.22 -7.08 25.30
N LYS A 131 1.14 -7.47 24.60
CA LYS A 131 -0.18 -6.80 24.72
C LYS A 131 -0.71 -6.84 26.15
N SER A 132 -0.53 -7.97 26.83
CA SER A 132 -0.94 -8.16 28.23
C SER A 132 -0.13 -7.27 29.18
N GLN A 133 1.20 -7.23 29.03
CA GLN A 133 2.09 -6.37 29.82
C GLN A 133 1.72 -4.90 29.68
N CYS A 134 1.47 -4.42 28.44
CA CYS A 134 1.04 -3.05 28.19
C CYS A 134 -0.28 -2.73 28.88
N THR A 135 -1.28 -3.62 28.75
CA THR A 135 -2.59 -3.42 29.35
C THR A 135 -2.48 -3.37 30.87
N SER A 136 -1.74 -4.30 31.48
CA SER A 136 -1.52 -4.33 32.94
C SER A 136 -0.84 -3.06 33.45
N ALA A 137 0.22 -2.61 32.76
CA ALA A 137 0.95 -1.41 33.13
C ALA A 137 0.07 -0.14 33.04
N LEU A 138 -0.75 -0.01 31.99
CA LEU A 138 -1.65 1.12 31.84
C LEU A 138 -2.81 1.08 32.86
N ARG A 139 -3.37 -0.10 33.15
CA ARG A 139 -4.38 -0.27 34.22
C ARG A 139 -3.85 0.22 35.56
N LYS A 140 -2.63 -0.18 35.91
CA LYS A 140 -1.96 0.27 37.14
C LYS A 140 -1.71 1.78 37.14
N ARG A 141 -1.23 2.33 36.03
CA ARG A 141 -0.90 3.77 35.89
C ARG A 141 -2.14 4.66 35.99
N HIS A 142 -3.26 4.22 35.42
CA HIS A 142 -4.52 4.98 35.38
C HIS A 142 -5.47 4.65 36.53
N GLY A 143 -5.17 3.64 37.35
CA GLY A 143 -6.06 3.17 38.41
C GLY A 143 -7.37 2.56 37.91
N ASP A 144 -7.42 2.14 36.65
CA ASP A 144 -8.63 1.60 36.00
C ASP A 144 -8.41 0.13 35.64
N ALA A 145 -9.01 -0.77 36.43
CA ALA A 145 -8.91 -2.22 36.19
C ALA A 145 -9.73 -2.70 34.97
N ALA A 146 -10.73 -1.93 34.54
CA ALA A 146 -11.60 -2.25 33.41
C ALA A 146 -11.02 -1.77 32.06
N LEU A 147 -9.97 -0.95 32.08
CA LEU A 147 -9.32 -0.43 30.89
C LEU A 147 -8.99 -1.54 29.89
N THR A 148 -9.49 -1.37 28.67
CA THR A 148 -9.19 -2.23 27.52
C THR A 148 -8.33 -1.45 26.54
N LEU A 149 -7.08 -1.87 26.39
CA LEU A 149 -6.10 -1.13 25.59
C LEU A 149 -6.18 -1.49 24.09
N TRP A 150 -6.32 -2.78 23.77
CA TRP A 150 -6.13 -3.28 22.41
C TRP A 150 -7.41 -3.85 21.82
N ASN A 151 -7.55 -3.78 20.49
CA ASN A 151 -8.47 -4.66 19.77
C ASN A 151 -7.99 -6.13 19.86
N PRO A 152 -8.90 -7.11 19.74
CA PRO A 152 -8.53 -8.53 19.60
C PRO A 152 -7.63 -8.78 18.39
N GLY A 153 -6.68 -9.73 18.53
CA GLY A 153 -5.76 -10.09 17.44
C GLY A 153 -4.73 -9.03 17.07
N TYR A 154 -4.12 -9.19 15.90
CA TYR A 154 -3.23 -8.23 15.24
C TYR A 154 -3.14 -8.56 13.74
N ASN A 155 -2.80 -7.58 12.91
CA ASN A 155 -2.48 -7.81 11.51
C ASN A 155 -0.99 -8.16 11.39
N ASP A 156 -0.68 -9.12 10.53
CA ASP A 156 0.69 -9.47 10.19
C ASP A 156 0.90 -9.61 8.68
N ARG A 157 2.17 -9.51 8.28
CA ARG A 157 2.65 -9.87 6.96
C ARG A 157 4.03 -10.48 7.07
N VAL A 158 4.19 -11.67 6.52
CA VAL A 158 5.51 -12.32 6.40
C VAL A 158 6.30 -11.64 5.27
N VAL A 159 7.54 -11.26 5.55
CA VAL A 159 8.41 -10.53 4.63
C VAL A 159 9.37 -11.52 3.97
N TRP A 160 9.03 -11.93 2.76
CA TRP A 160 9.68 -13.05 2.05
C TRP A 160 10.84 -12.66 1.13
N ARG A 161 10.78 -11.45 0.53
CA ARG A 161 11.63 -11.11 -0.62
C ARG A 161 12.92 -10.42 -0.21
N ARG A 162 14.04 -10.83 -0.79
CA ARG A 162 15.33 -10.12 -0.70
C ARG A 162 15.14 -8.65 -1.09
N GLY A 163 15.68 -7.72 -0.28
CA GLY A 163 15.53 -6.28 -0.47
C GLY A 163 14.19 -5.66 -0.02
N SER A 164 13.14 -6.46 0.22
CA SER A 164 11.84 -5.92 0.67
C SER A 164 11.85 -5.38 2.09
N LEU A 165 12.74 -5.89 2.96
CA LEU A 165 12.87 -5.44 4.34
C LEU A 165 13.17 -3.93 4.43
N ARG A 166 14.13 -3.43 3.64
CA ARG A 166 14.45 -1.99 3.60
C ARG A 166 13.24 -1.15 3.18
N ALA A 167 12.49 -1.60 2.18
CA ALA A 167 11.27 -0.92 1.75
C ALA A 167 10.20 -0.90 2.85
N TYR A 168 10.00 -2.00 3.58
CA TYR A 168 9.07 -2.04 4.70
C TYR A 168 9.51 -1.14 5.86
N ARG A 169 10.81 -1.08 6.16
CA ARG A 169 11.35 -0.16 7.18
C ARG A 169 11.02 1.30 6.83
N HIS A 170 11.34 1.72 5.60
CA HIS A 170 11.02 3.07 5.14
C HIS A 170 9.51 3.34 5.16
N TYR A 171 8.70 2.40 4.66
CA TYR A 171 7.24 2.52 4.67
C TYR A 171 6.69 2.73 6.09
N ILE A 172 7.19 1.95 7.05
CA ILE A 172 6.75 2.01 8.45
C ILE A 172 7.10 3.36 9.07
N LEU A 173 8.34 3.82 8.89
CA LEU A 173 8.82 5.09 9.44
C LEU A 173 8.15 6.31 8.79
N ASP A 174 7.65 6.17 7.57
CA ASP A 174 6.93 7.22 6.85
C ASP A 174 5.43 7.34 7.24
N ASN A 175 4.90 6.45 8.10
CA ASN A 175 3.48 6.52 8.51
C ASN A 175 3.09 7.86 9.19
N PRO A 176 3.90 8.45 10.10
CA PRO A 176 3.56 9.72 10.73
C PRO A 176 3.39 10.86 9.72
N ARG A 177 4.33 10.99 8.77
CA ARG A 177 4.24 11.94 7.65
C ARG A 177 2.95 11.73 6.84
N ARG A 178 2.71 10.49 6.39
CA ARG A 178 1.50 10.17 5.61
C ARG A 178 0.20 10.44 6.37
N TYR A 179 0.19 10.22 7.69
CA TYR A 179 -0.96 10.56 8.52
C TYR A 179 -1.19 12.07 8.58
N CYS A 180 -0.14 12.86 8.81
CA CYS A 180 -0.23 14.33 8.87
C CYS A 180 -0.73 14.90 7.53
N LEU A 181 -0.17 14.44 6.41
CA LEU A 181 -0.57 14.90 5.08
C LEU A 181 -2.02 14.54 4.74
N LYS A 182 -2.48 13.34 5.14
CA LYS A 182 -3.90 12.97 5.00
C LYS A 182 -4.81 13.89 5.81
N LYS A 183 -4.40 14.25 7.04
CA LYS A 183 -5.16 15.16 7.91
C LYS A 183 -5.19 16.59 7.32
N ALA A 184 -4.12 17.04 6.68
CA ALA A 184 -4.00 18.36 6.07
C ALA A 184 -4.76 18.50 4.74
N HIS A 185 -4.87 17.42 3.95
CA HIS A 185 -5.53 17.43 2.64
C HIS A 185 -6.70 16.43 2.55
N PRO A 186 -7.70 16.48 3.46
CA PRO A 186 -8.69 15.43 3.61
C PRO A 186 -9.49 15.16 2.33
N ASP A 187 -9.76 16.18 1.51
CA ASP A 187 -10.57 16.05 0.30
C ASP A 187 -9.87 15.25 -0.81
N LEU A 188 -8.53 15.27 -0.84
CA LEU A 188 -7.74 14.46 -1.77
C LEU A 188 -7.72 12.96 -1.38
N PHE A 189 -8.14 12.63 -0.15
CA PHE A 189 -8.18 11.25 0.37
C PHE A 189 -9.60 10.69 0.52
N ARG A 190 -10.57 11.29 -0.18
CA ARG A 190 -11.96 10.84 -0.22
C ARG A 190 -12.31 10.27 -1.59
N THR A 191 -13.04 9.17 -1.60
CA THR A 191 -13.63 8.63 -2.82
C THR A 191 -14.96 9.35 -3.08
N VAL A 192 -15.14 9.83 -4.31
CA VAL A 192 -16.43 10.33 -4.81
C VAL A 192 -17.04 9.26 -5.70
N THR A 193 -18.19 8.71 -5.30
CA THR A 193 -18.88 7.66 -6.04
C THR A 193 -19.91 8.24 -6.99
N GLY A 194 -20.09 7.62 -8.15
CA GLY A 194 -21.04 8.12 -9.16
C GLY A 194 -20.72 9.55 -9.62
N LEU A 195 -19.43 9.84 -9.79
CA LEU A 195 -18.93 11.11 -10.29
C LEU A 195 -19.52 11.39 -11.68
N GLN A 196 -20.20 12.52 -11.81
CA GLN A 196 -20.70 13.06 -13.07
C GLN A 196 -19.90 14.31 -13.41
N HIS A 197 -19.38 14.37 -14.64
CA HIS A 197 -18.60 15.49 -15.13
C HIS A 197 -18.66 15.55 -16.66
N ALA A 198 -18.64 16.75 -17.25
CA ALA A 198 -18.74 16.92 -18.70
C ALA A 198 -17.60 16.28 -19.49
N ALA A 199 -16.38 16.26 -18.91
CA ALA A 199 -15.20 15.61 -19.49
C ALA A 199 -15.21 14.07 -19.37
N LEU A 200 -16.20 13.48 -18.67
CA LEU A 200 -16.30 12.03 -18.53
C LEU A 200 -17.28 11.46 -19.57
N PRO A 201 -17.03 10.25 -20.10
CA PRO A 201 -17.98 9.59 -20.98
C PRO A 201 -19.38 9.48 -20.33
N PRO A 202 -20.44 10.03 -20.95
CA PRO A 202 -21.74 10.21 -20.31
C PRO A 202 -22.53 8.91 -20.11
N ASP A 203 -22.20 7.87 -20.86
CA ASP A 203 -22.81 6.54 -20.82
C ASP A 203 -22.17 5.61 -19.77
N GLN A 204 -21.22 6.13 -18.98
CA GLN A 204 -20.42 5.33 -18.06
C GLN A 204 -20.45 5.88 -16.64
N ARG A 205 -20.50 4.95 -15.67
CA ARG A 205 -20.41 5.29 -14.25
C ARG A 205 -18.96 5.36 -13.79
N TRP A 206 -18.57 6.50 -13.24
CA TRP A 206 -17.23 6.75 -12.74
C TRP A 206 -17.23 6.96 -11.22
N ASP A 207 -16.17 6.46 -10.58
CA ASP A 207 -15.81 6.87 -9.23
C ASP A 207 -14.47 7.61 -9.31
N GLY A 208 -14.27 8.65 -8.51
CA GLY A 208 -13.07 9.47 -8.47
C GLY A 208 -12.35 9.43 -7.13
N TYR A 209 -11.03 9.57 -7.14
CA TYR A 209 -10.20 9.69 -5.95
C TYR A 209 -9.02 10.64 -6.23
N GLY A 210 -8.83 11.68 -5.42
CA GLY A 210 -7.77 12.68 -5.60
C GLY A 210 -8.33 14.03 -6.02
N ASN A 211 -7.58 14.78 -6.84
CA ASN A 211 -7.95 16.13 -7.23
C ASN A 211 -8.94 16.13 -8.42
N LEU A 212 -10.22 16.31 -8.16
CA LEU A 212 -11.26 16.35 -9.21
C LEU A 212 -11.10 17.54 -10.18
N PHE A 213 -10.50 18.65 -9.73
CA PHE A 213 -10.29 19.84 -10.58
C PHE A 213 -9.34 19.60 -11.75
N LEU A 214 -8.65 18.45 -11.81
CA LEU A 214 -7.88 18.07 -12.99
C LEU A 214 -8.77 17.78 -14.21
N LEU A 215 -10.05 17.46 -14.02
CA LEU A 215 -11.01 17.31 -15.13
C LEU A 215 -11.38 18.64 -15.78
N ASP A 216 -11.27 19.74 -15.03
CA ASP A 216 -11.56 21.11 -15.50
C ASP A 216 -10.36 21.75 -16.21
N ARG A 217 -9.19 21.10 -16.19
CA ARG A 217 -8.01 21.62 -16.89
C ARG A 217 -8.25 21.56 -18.40
N PRO A 218 -7.97 22.65 -19.14
CA PRO A 218 -8.22 22.70 -20.58
C PRO A 218 -7.28 21.74 -21.32
N GLU A 219 -5.97 21.84 -21.08
CA GLU A 219 -4.96 21.04 -21.75
C GLU A 219 -4.85 19.65 -21.10
N LYS A 220 -5.24 18.63 -21.84
CA LYS A 220 -5.23 17.23 -21.42
C LYS A 220 -4.71 16.39 -22.58
N LEU A 221 -3.76 15.50 -22.29
CA LEU A 221 -3.12 14.66 -23.30
C LEU A 221 -3.24 13.19 -22.92
N ALA A 222 -3.90 12.40 -23.78
CA ALA A 222 -3.94 10.95 -23.60
C ALA A 222 -2.67 10.31 -24.14
N ILE A 223 -2.06 9.40 -23.37
CA ILE A 223 -0.93 8.60 -23.85
C ILE A 223 -1.28 7.12 -23.96
N ARG A 224 -0.82 6.50 -25.05
CA ARG A 224 -1.01 5.08 -25.32
C ARG A 224 0.25 4.44 -25.89
N VAL A 225 0.72 3.36 -25.27
CA VAL A 225 1.90 2.64 -25.75
C VAL A 225 1.60 1.18 -26.00
N SER A 226 1.79 0.75 -27.26
CA SER A 226 1.73 -0.65 -27.65
C SER A 226 2.84 -1.46 -26.98
N ARG A 227 2.53 -2.71 -26.62
CA ARG A 227 3.54 -3.67 -26.13
C ARG A 227 4.62 -4.01 -27.18
N LYS A 228 4.38 -3.69 -28.45
CA LYS A 228 5.33 -3.87 -29.55
C LYS A 228 6.22 -2.65 -29.81
N ALA A 229 6.03 -1.56 -29.08
CA ALA A 229 6.85 -0.37 -29.21
C ALA A 229 8.32 -0.69 -28.92
N SER A 230 9.21 -0.18 -29.76
CA SER A 230 10.65 -0.24 -29.54
C SER A 230 11.05 0.71 -28.39
N ALA A 231 12.17 0.42 -27.73
CA ALA A 231 12.68 1.28 -26.65
C ALA A 231 12.91 2.73 -27.11
N GLY A 232 13.33 2.94 -28.35
CA GLY A 232 13.52 4.28 -28.93
C GLY A 232 12.21 5.05 -29.07
N GLU A 233 11.14 4.39 -29.54
CA GLU A 233 9.82 5.03 -29.66
C GLU A 233 9.24 5.37 -28.28
N VAL A 234 9.42 4.50 -27.28
CA VAL A 234 8.99 4.77 -25.89
C VAL A 234 9.76 5.94 -25.30
N ALA A 235 11.08 6.01 -25.52
CA ALA A 235 11.92 7.09 -25.01
C ALA A 235 11.55 8.46 -25.62
N ALA A 236 11.29 8.50 -26.92
CA ALA A 236 10.85 9.72 -27.60
C ALA A 236 9.48 10.20 -27.07
N LEU A 237 8.51 9.29 -26.94
CA LEU A 237 7.21 9.62 -26.37
C LEU A 237 7.32 10.11 -24.93
N ARG A 238 8.20 9.50 -24.12
CA ARG A 238 8.46 9.91 -22.74
C ARG A 238 8.98 11.35 -22.66
N GLU A 239 9.94 11.72 -23.50
CA GLU A 239 10.51 13.07 -23.53
C GLU A 239 9.46 14.12 -23.91
N GLN A 240 8.66 13.83 -24.94
CA GLN A 240 7.57 14.72 -25.34
C GLN A 240 6.50 14.84 -24.25
N THR A 241 6.09 13.71 -23.64
CA THR A 241 5.11 13.71 -22.53
C THR A 241 5.61 14.53 -21.34
N LEU A 242 6.91 14.45 -21.01
CA LEU A 242 7.49 15.25 -19.93
C LEU A 242 7.50 16.75 -20.25
N THR A 243 7.70 17.10 -21.52
CA THR A 243 7.67 18.50 -21.98
C THR A 243 6.27 19.07 -21.85
N GLU A 244 5.25 18.35 -22.31
CA GLU A 244 3.84 18.71 -22.16
C GLU A 244 3.44 18.83 -20.68
N ALA A 245 3.80 17.84 -19.87
CA ALA A 245 3.53 17.86 -18.44
C ALA A 245 4.20 19.05 -17.73
N ALA A 246 5.38 19.48 -18.20
CA ALA A 246 6.08 20.65 -17.67
C ALA A 246 5.41 21.98 -18.05
N GLN A 247 4.65 22.01 -19.15
CA GLN A 247 3.85 23.16 -19.57
C GLN A 247 2.48 23.23 -18.88
N GLY A 248 2.13 22.22 -18.06
CA GLY A 248 0.89 22.18 -17.30
C GLY A 248 -0.22 21.32 -17.94
N THR A 249 0.08 20.63 -19.04
CA THR A 249 -0.81 19.65 -19.67
C THR A 249 -1.04 18.47 -18.73
N VAL A 250 -2.29 18.06 -18.55
CA VAL A 250 -2.65 16.92 -17.70
C VAL A 250 -2.50 15.62 -18.50
N ILE A 251 -1.67 14.71 -18.02
CA ILE A 251 -1.43 13.44 -18.71
C ILE A 251 -2.47 12.40 -18.29
N VAL A 252 -3.17 11.81 -19.26
CA VAL A 252 -4.28 10.87 -19.07
C VAL A 252 -3.89 9.49 -19.59
N SER A 253 -3.91 8.46 -18.74
CA SER A 253 -3.64 7.09 -19.19
C SER A 253 -4.05 6.05 -18.15
N PRO A 254 -4.37 4.80 -18.54
CA PRO A 254 -4.51 3.71 -17.58
C PRO A 254 -3.15 3.12 -17.14
N PHE A 255 -2.04 3.52 -17.78
CA PHE A 255 -0.67 3.07 -17.46
C PHE A 255 -0.52 1.54 -17.33
N ILE A 256 -1.05 0.82 -18.31
CA ILE A 256 -1.14 -0.63 -18.33
C ILE A 256 0.11 -1.24 -18.93
N SER A 257 0.55 -0.72 -20.09
CA SER A 257 1.66 -1.31 -20.83
C SER A 257 3.01 -1.00 -20.17
N PRO A 258 4.07 -1.80 -20.42
CA PRO A 258 5.40 -1.51 -19.88
C PRO A 258 5.91 -0.11 -20.25
N GLY A 259 5.69 0.33 -21.50
CA GLY A 259 6.10 1.66 -21.93
C GLY A 259 5.30 2.79 -21.28
N GLU A 260 3.99 2.62 -21.09
CA GLU A 260 3.21 3.61 -20.33
C GLU A 260 3.69 3.69 -18.88
N ARG A 261 4.00 2.57 -18.23
CA ARG A 261 4.52 2.56 -16.85
C ARG A 261 5.89 3.22 -16.73
N GLU A 262 6.72 3.13 -17.75
CA GLU A 262 7.98 3.86 -17.82
C GLU A 262 7.74 5.36 -17.85
N ILE A 263 6.81 5.83 -18.69
CA ILE A 263 6.40 7.23 -18.77
C ILE A 263 5.78 7.70 -17.44
N ALA A 264 4.90 6.90 -16.84
CA ALA A 264 4.33 7.18 -15.51
C ALA A 264 5.44 7.38 -14.47
N THR A 265 6.45 6.51 -14.48
CA THR A 265 7.58 6.58 -13.54
C THR A 265 8.34 7.90 -13.72
N ALA A 266 8.55 8.32 -14.96
CA ALA A 266 9.22 9.58 -15.26
C ALA A 266 8.41 10.80 -14.80
N ILE A 267 7.09 10.82 -15.00
CA ILE A 267 6.21 11.91 -14.51
C ILE A 267 6.19 11.94 -12.98
N LEU A 268 6.16 10.77 -12.34
CA LEU A 268 6.20 10.66 -10.87
C LEU A 268 7.53 11.17 -10.27
N ASP A 269 8.62 11.14 -11.04
CA ASP A 269 9.94 11.65 -10.64
C ASP A 269 10.15 13.13 -11.02
N ALA A 270 9.28 13.69 -11.85
CA ALA A 270 9.35 15.08 -12.28
C ALA A 270 8.80 16.04 -11.21
N PRO A 271 9.40 17.25 -11.08
CA PRO A 271 8.95 18.26 -10.12
C PRO A 271 7.53 18.77 -10.41
N VAL A 272 7.09 18.68 -11.67
CA VAL A 272 5.79 19.11 -12.17
C VAL A 272 5.19 18.05 -13.09
N GLY A 273 3.87 18.14 -13.35
CA GLY A 273 3.13 17.20 -14.17
C GLY A 273 1.91 16.63 -13.44
N ASP A 274 0.73 16.94 -13.96
CA ASP A 274 -0.56 16.50 -13.43
C ASP A 274 -1.00 15.22 -14.15
N VAL A 275 -1.58 14.27 -13.40
CA VAL A 275 -1.93 12.94 -13.92
C VAL A 275 -3.37 12.57 -13.62
N ILE A 276 -4.08 12.06 -14.63
CA ILE A 276 -5.33 11.31 -14.49
C ILE A 276 -5.04 9.83 -14.80
N LEU A 277 -5.07 9.00 -13.76
CA LEU A 277 -4.87 7.55 -13.84
C LEU A 277 -6.21 6.83 -13.93
N LEU A 278 -6.44 6.08 -14.99
CA LEU A 278 -7.65 5.27 -15.15
C LEU A 278 -7.45 3.84 -14.65
N LYS A 279 -8.43 3.31 -13.92
CA LYS A 279 -8.45 1.94 -13.42
C LYS A 279 -9.71 1.19 -13.83
N PRO A 280 -9.60 -0.13 -14.11
CA PRO A 280 -10.76 -0.98 -14.39
C PRO A 280 -11.54 -1.34 -13.13
N ASP A 281 -10.90 -1.29 -11.97
CA ASP A 281 -11.44 -1.76 -10.71
C ASP A 281 -11.92 -0.61 -9.84
N GLY A 282 -13.06 -0.82 -9.18
CA GLY A 282 -13.57 0.06 -8.14
C GLY A 282 -12.59 0.28 -6.97
N PHE A 283 -12.89 1.26 -6.13
CA PHE A 283 -12.08 1.52 -4.94
C PHE A 283 -12.50 0.58 -3.80
N PRO A 284 -11.61 -0.28 -3.28
CA PRO A 284 -11.92 -1.08 -2.10
C PRO A 284 -12.15 -0.19 -0.86
N PRO A 285 -12.79 -0.71 0.20
CA PRO A 285 -12.89 0.01 1.47
C PRO A 285 -11.52 0.48 1.95
N LEU A 286 -11.40 1.74 2.36
CA LEU A 286 -10.15 2.38 2.80
C LEU A 286 -9.07 2.49 1.72
N PHE A 287 -9.45 2.48 0.43
CA PHE A 287 -8.51 2.72 -0.66
C PHE A 287 -7.72 4.02 -0.45
N LYS A 288 -6.44 3.95 -0.76
CA LYS A 288 -5.55 5.09 -0.93
C LYS A 288 -4.40 4.71 -1.85
N PRO A 289 -3.88 5.64 -2.66
CA PRO A 289 -2.64 5.43 -3.39
C PRO A 289 -1.49 5.19 -2.41
N ASN A 290 -0.47 4.49 -2.89
CA ASN A 290 0.75 4.19 -2.13
C ASN A 290 1.98 4.70 -2.89
N GLY A 291 3.10 4.83 -2.17
CA GLY A 291 4.36 5.30 -2.75
C GLY A 291 4.20 6.67 -3.42
N ARG A 292 4.80 6.84 -4.59
CA ARG A 292 4.84 8.12 -5.31
C ARG A 292 3.46 8.67 -5.68
N TYR A 293 2.48 7.81 -5.97
CA TYR A 293 1.10 8.26 -6.22
C TYR A 293 0.46 8.88 -4.98
N PHE A 294 0.86 8.48 -3.77
CA PHE A 294 0.43 9.17 -2.55
C PHE A 294 0.96 10.61 -2.53
N ASP A 295 2.24 10.79 -2.87
CA ASP A 295 2.87 12.11 -2.85
C ASP A 295 2.28 13.05 -3.92
N LEU A 296 2.02 12.57 -5.15
CA LEU A 296 1.31 13.36 -6.16
C LEU A 296 -0.12 13.71 -5.72
N CYS A 297 -0.81 12.77 -5.07
CA CYS A 297 -2.14 13.02 -4.53
C CYS A 297 -2.11 14.12 -3.48
N VAL A 298 -1.14 14.14 -2.56
CA VAL A 298 -0.94 15.23 -1.59
C VAL A 298 -0.68 16.57 -2.29
N GLN A 299 0.10 16.56 -3.36
CA GLN A 299 0.42 17.76 -4.14
C GLN A 299 -0.77 18.27 -4.98
N GLY A 300 -1.91 17.57 -5.00
CA GLY A 300 -3.06 17.90 -5.86
C GLY A 300 -2.84 17.58 -7.34
N ARG A 301 -1.79 16.82 -7.66
CA ARG A 301 -1.35 16.50 -9.04
C ARG A 301 -1.87 15.15 -9.55
N LEU A 302 -2.72 14.48 -8.77
CA LEU A 302 -3.26 13.16 -9.14
C LEU A 302 -4.77 13.12 -8.99
N LEU A 303 -5.41 12.62 -10.04
CA LEU A 303 -6.76 12.08 -10.02
C LEU A 303 -6.70 10.62 -10.45
N ILE A 304 -7.34 9.74 -9.69
CA ILE A 304 -7.57 8.36 -10.07
C ILE A 304 -9.05 8.21 -10.39
N LEU A 305 -9.34 7.76 -11.61
CA LEU A 305 -10.69 7.46 -12.06
C LEU A 305 -10.85 5.95 -12.15
N SER A 306 -11.96 5.45 -11.65
CA SER A 306 -12.34 4.06 -11.75
C SER A 306 -13.65 3.93 -12.51
N ARG A 307 -13.68 2.99 -13.47
CA ARG A 307 -14.95 2.51 -14.02
C ARG A 307 -15.54 1.56 -12.98
N SER A 308 -16.58 2.01 -12.29
CA SER A 308 -17.26 1.21 -11.29
C SER A 308 -18.07 0.11 -12.00
N VAL A 309 -17.40 -0.95 -12.45
CA VAL A 309 -18.07 -2.15 -12.93
C VAL A 309 -18.57 -2.89 -11.71
N ALA A 310 -19.88 -3.14 -11.61
CA ALA A 310 -20.48 -3.86 -10.49
C ALA A 310 -19.90 -5.28 -10.42
N THR A 311 -18.79 -5.46 -9.71
CA THR A 311 -18.28 -6.80 -9.42
C THR A 311 -19.05 -7.33 -8.22
N VAL A 312 -19.85 -8.37 -8.47
CA VAL A 312 -20.68 -9.04 -7.47
C VAL A 312 -19.85 -9.60 -6.29
N HIS A 313 -18.51 -9.61 -6.38
CA HIS A 313 -17.63 -10.28 -5.41
C HIS A 313 -16.38 -9.53 -4.94
N GLY A 314 -16.25 -8.21 -5.15
CA GLY A 314 -15.13 -7.43 -4.57
C GLY A 314 -13.72 -7.94 -4.95
N GLY A 315 -13.63 -8.74 -6.02
CA GLY A 315 -12.39 -9.20 -6.61
C GLY A 315 -11.93 -8.25 -7.71
N ALA A 316 -10.60 -8.21 -7.94
CA ALA A 316 -10.04 -7.48 -9.08
C ALA A 316 -10.62 -8.05 -10.38
N THR A 317 -11.14 -7.18 -11.24
CA THR A 317 -11.61 -7.51 -12.57
C THR A 317 -10.39 -7.97 -13.38
N PRO A 318 -10.40 -9.18 -13.96
CA PRO A 318 -9.31 -9.61 -14.83
C PRO A 318 -9.10 -8.57 -15.93
N LEU A 319 -7.85 -8.19 -16.15
CA LEU A 319 -7.51 -7.18 -17.15
C LEU A 319 -7.64 -7.81 -18.55
N THR A 320 -8.82 -7.71 -19.15
CA THR A 320 -9.10 -8.22 -20.49
C THR A 320 -8.68 -7.22 -21.56
N ARG A 321 -8.49 -7.70 -22.80
CA ARG A 321 -8.22 -6.82 -23.95
C ARG A 321 -9.34 -5.78 -24.13
N GLU A 322 -10.59 -6.20 -23.96
CA GLU A 322 -11.77 -5.33 -24.05
C GLU A 322 -11.70 -4.21 -23.02
N THR A 323 -11.44 -4.54 -21.75
CA THR A 323 -11.28 -3.56 -20.68
C THR A 323 -10.13 -2.58 -20.97
N CYS A 324 -8.99 -3.05 -21.46
CA CYS A 324 -7.88 -2.18 -21.86
C CYS A 324 -8.28 -1.19 -22.98
N LEU A 325 -8.97 -1.68 -24.01
CA LEU A 325 -9.45 -0.83 -25.11
C LEU A 325 -10.46 0.20 -24.61
N ALA A 326 -11.34 -0.21 -23.70
CA ALA A 326 -12.36 0.67 -23.14
C ALA A 326 -11.76 1.76 -22.22
N LEU A 327 -10.68 1.47 -21.49
CA LEU A 327 -9.93 2.46 -20.72
C LEU A 327 -9.13 3.41 -21.62
N ASN A 328 -8.56 2.91 -22.72
CA ASN A 328 -7.87 3.76 -23.70
C ASN A 328 -8.87 4.72 -24.38
N ALA A 329 -10.04 4.23 -24.77
CA ALA A 329 -11.11 5.05 -25.34
C ALA A 329 -11.59 6.12 -24.36
N ALA A 330 -11.76 5.77 -23.08
CA ALA A 330 -12.08 6.74 -22.04
C ALA A 330 -10.97 7.78 -21.83
N SER A 331 -9.70 7.37 -21.89
CA SER A 331 -8.56 8.31 -21.78
C SER A 331 -8.58 9.31 -22.93
N ALA A 332 -8.76 8.84 -24.16
CA ALA A 332 -8.88 9.70 -25.34
C ALA A 332 -10.09 10.63 -25.24
N HIS A 333 -11.23 10.16 -24.75
CA HIS A 333 -12.41 11.00 -24.54
C HIS A 333 -12.15 12.12 -23.53
N ILE A 334 -11.54 11.79 -22.39
CA ILE A 334 -11.19 12.77 -21.34
C ILE A 334 -10.19 13.81 -21.88
N ALA A 335 -9.29 13.40 -22.77
CA ALA A 335 -8.35 14.28 -23.44
C ALA A 335 -8.92 14.95 -24.71
N GLU A 336 -10.23 14.90 -24.94
CA GLU A 336 -10.90 15.52 -26.09
C GLU A 336 -10.28 15.09 -27.45
N ALA A 337 -9.87 13.82 -27.52
CA ALA A 337 -9.17 13.15 -28.61
C ALA A 337 -7.72 13.59 -28.86
N ASP A 338 -7.13 14.49 -28.07
CA ASP A 338 -5.69 14.73 -28.11
C ASP A 338 -4.93 13.52 -27.54
N THR A 339 -4.33 12.74 -28.43
CA THR A 339 -3.76 11.43 -28.10
C THR A 339 -2.40 11.28 -28.77
N MET A 340 -1.39 11.04 -27.95
CA MET A 340 -0.10 10.55 -28.39
C MET A 340 -0.04 9.03 -28.30
N GLU A 341 0.20 8.36 -29.43
CA GLU A 341 0.28 6.90 -29.45
C GLU A 341 1.48 6.34 -30.23
N VAL A 342 2.03 5.26 -29.67
CA VAL A 342 3.03 4.42 -30.35
C VAL A 342 2.45 3.04 -30.56
N ILE A 343 2.16 2.69 -31.81
CA ILE A 343 1.50 1.41 -32.17
C ILE A 343 2.50 0.26 -32.33
N GLY A 344 3.79 0.56 -32.51
CA GLY A 344 4.86 -0.40 -32.82
C GLY A 344 4.71 -0.96 -34.24
N LYS A 345 5.83 -1.05 -34.98
CA LYS A 345 5.81 -1.65 -36.33
C LYS A 345 5.44 -3.14 -36.24
N ARG A 346 4.68 -3.62 -37.22
CA ARG A 346 4.11 -4.98 -37.24
C ARG A 346 5.18 -6.06 -37.25
#